data_AF-A0A949NMI2-F1
#
_entry.id   AF-A0A949NMI2-F1
#
_cell.length_a   1.000
_cell.length_b   1.000
_cell.length_c   1.000
_cell.angle_alpha   90.00
_cell.angle_beta   90.00
_cell.angle_gamma   90.00
#
_symmetry.space_group_name_H-M   'P 1'
#
loop_
_entity.id
_entity.type
_entity.pdbx_description
1 polymer ?
#
loop_
_entity_poly.entity_id
_entity_poly.type
_entity_poly.pdbx_seq_one_letter_code
_entity_poly.pdbx_strand_id
1 'polypeptide(L)'
;MPLSNLIDEFNEIKGGAVWETRKKSLFNSEIPEAVLLEKQINKSYFRVYRDSSFQIVFIHHGPGGERSLKIDLNKIDHHDGIRIVLGWSPDETVMKVSDVTSAPKAIIVHAR
;
A
#
# COMPACT_ATOMS: atom_id res chain seq x y z
N MET A 1 -13.62 3.51 5.40
CA MET A 1 -12.65 3.86 6.47
C MET A 1 -11.31 4.22 5.84
N PRO A 2 -10.59 5.25 6.32
CA PRO A 2 -9.24 5.58 5.84
C PRO A 2 -8.23 4.47 6.15
N LEU A 3 -7.26 4.25 5.27
CA LEU A 3 -6.17 3.29 5.48
C LEU A 3 -5.37 3.59 6.77
N SER A 4 -5.24 4.87 7.14
CA SER A 4 -4.55 5.31 8.37
C SER A 4 -5.19 4.83 9.67
N ASN A 5 -6.47 4.46 9.66
CA ASN A 5 -7.17 3.96 10.84
C ASN A 5 -6.96 2.45 11.04
N LEU A 6 -6.39 1.77 10.05
CA LEU A 6 -6.07 0.33 10.12
C LEU A 6 -4.70 0.07 10.77
N ILE A 7 -3.92 1.12 11.03
CA ILE A 7 -2.59 1.03 11.64
C ILE A 7 -2.64 1.78 12.97
N ASP A 8 -2.30 1.12 14.06
CA ASP A 8 -2.35 1.66 15.42
C ASP A 8 -1.18 1.13 16.27
N GLU A 9 -1.17 1.46 17.56
CA GLU A 9 -0.12 1.05 18.49
C GLU A 9 -0.09 -0.47 18.73
N PHE A 10 -1.21 -1.18 18.53
CA PHE A 10 -1.29 -2.62 18.74
C PHE A 10 -0.67 -3.40 17.58
N ASN A 11 -0.71 -2.84 16.37
CA ASN A 11 -0.17 -3.48 15.18
C ASN A 11 1.06 -2.78 14.59
N GLU A 12 1.67 -1.86 15.33
CA GLU A 12 2.86 -1.10 14.93
C GLU A 12 4.01 -2.03 14.47
N ILE A 13 4.41 -3.00 15.30
CA ILE A 13 5.60 -3.83 15.04
C ILE A 13 5.30 -4.92 14.01
N LYS A 14 4.12 -5.54 14.10
CA LYS A 14 3.68 -6.61 13.22
C LYS A 14 2.19 -6.46 12.99
N GLY A 15 1.80 -6.32 11.73
CA GLY A 15 0.42 -6.02 11.39
C GLY A 15 0.11 -6.27 9.93
N GLY A 16 -1.14 -6.02 9.60
CA GLY A 16 -1.63 -6.05 8.24
C GLY A 16 -2.83 -5.14 8.07
N ALA A 17 -2.97 -4.57 6.89
CA ALA A 17 -4.07 -3.71 6.54
C ALA A 17 -4.65 -4.13 5.19
N VAL A 18 -5.97 -4.18 5.10
CA VAL A 18 -6.68 -4.42 3.84
C VAL A 18 -7.51 -3.20 3.53
N TRP A 19 -7.29 -2.61 2.37
CA TRP A 19 -7.98 -1.41 1.96
C TRP A 19 -8.42 -1.52 0.50
N GLU A 20 -9.71 -1.28 0.27
CA GLU A 20 -10.29 -1.23 -1.07
C GLU A 20 -10.64 0.22 -1.41
N THR A 21 -10.37 0.62 -2.65
CA THR A 21 -10.64 1.98 -3.09
C THR A 21 -11.08 2.03 -4.54
N ARG A 22 -12.01 2.95 -4.80
CA ARG A 22 -12.47 3.37 -6.14
C ARG A 22 -12.18 4.85 -6.39
N LYS A 23 -11.27 5.45 -5.60
CA LYS A 23 -10.98 6.89 -5.65
C LYS A 23 -10.32 7.23 -6.98
N LYS A 24 -11.07 7.86 -7.89
CA LYS A 24 -10.60 8.24 -9.24
C LYS A 24 -9.28 9.02 -9.25
N SER A 25 -9.04 9.87 -8.24
CA SER A 25 -7.79 10.63 -8.13
C SER A 25 -6.54 9.76 -7.98
N LEU A 26 -6.67 8.53 -7.48
CA LEU A 26 -5.55 7.58 -7.41
C LEU A 26 -5.07 7.19 -8.82
N PHE A 27 -6.02 7.08 -9.75
CA PHE A 27 -5.82 6.62 -11.11
C PHE A 27 -5.70 7.76 -12.13
N ASN A 28 -5.76 9.02 -11.68
CA ASN A 28 -5.48 10.15 -12.55
C ASN A 28 -3.96 10.31 -12.72
N SER A 29 -3.46 10.05 -13.93
CA SER A 29 -2.05 10.18 -14.30
C SER A 29 -1.55 11.63 -14.35
N GLU A 30 -2.44 12.61 -14.42
CA GLU A 30 -2.07 14.04 -14.35
C GLU A 30 -1.63 14.46 -12.95
N ILE A 31 -2.01 13.70 -11.91
CA ILE A 31 -1.60 13.95 -10.53
C ILE A 31 -0.20 13.35 -10.33
N PRO A 32 0.85 14.13 -10.08
CA PRO A 32 2.21 13.59 -9.96
C PRO A 32 2.35 12.60 -8.81
N GLU A 33 1.69 12.85 -7.69
CA GLU A 33 1.69 11.96 -6.53
C GLU A 33 0.32 11.96 -5.85
N ALA A 34 -0.20 10.76 -5.55
CA ALA A 34 -1.42 10.62 -4.75
C ALA A 34 -1.12 9.87 -3.44
N VAL A 35 -1.03 10.62 -2.34
CA VAL A 35 -0.81 10.04 -1.00
C VAL A 35 -2.10 9.34 -0.52
N LEU A 36 -1.95 8.08 -0.12
CA LEU A 36 -3.02 7.24 0.43
C LEU A 36 -2.91 7.15 1.95
N LEU A 37 -1.68 7.14 2.46
CA LEU A 37 -1.34 7.08 3.86
C LEU A 37 0.02 7.73 4.07
N GLU A 38 0.13 8.55 5.10
CA GLU A 38 1.40 8.91 5.71
C GLU A 38 1.17 8.98 7.21
N LYS A 39 1.88 8.14 7.98
CA LYS A 39 1.64 8.01 9.41
C LYS A 39 2.90 7.60 10.15
N GLN A 40 3.22 8.33 11.21
CA GLN A 40 4.20 7.95 12.21
C GLN A 40 3.48 7.45 13.46
N ILE A 41 3.89 6.31 13.98
CA ILE A 41 3.39 5.73 15.24
C ILE A 41 4.62 5.28 16.03
N ASN A 42 4.81 5.85 17.22
CA ASN A 42 5.99 5.62 18.05
C ASN A 42 7.29 5.76 17.25
N LYS A 43 7.98 4.64 17.00
CA LYS A 43 9.26 4.59 16.27
C LYS A 43 9.11 4.16 14.82
N SER A 44 7.90 3.81 14.40
CA SER A 44 7.62 3.29 13.07
C SER A 44 7.00 4.36 12.18
N TYR A 45 7.37 4.35 10.90
CA TYR A 45 6.82 5.23 9.86
C TYR A 45 6.27 4.40 8.71
N PHE A 46 5.07 4.77 8.28
CA PHE A 46 4.34 4.13 7.20
C PHE A 46 3.95 5.17 6.16
N ARG A 47 4.28 4.93 4.90
CA ARG A 47 3.80 5.75 3.78
C ARG A 47 3.30 4.86 2.66
N VAL A 48 2.11 5.14 2.18
CA VAL A 48 1.55 4.53 0.98
C VAL A 48 1.11 5.64 0.06
N TYR A 49 1.60 5.61 -1.17
CA TYR A 49 1.28 6.62 -2.17
C TYR A 49 1.38 6.02 -3.56
N ARG A 50 0.79 6.71 -4.53
CA ARG A 50 0.96 6.42 -5.96
C ARG A 50 1.89 7.46 -6.54
N ASP A 51 2.98 7.03 -7.17
CA ASP A 51 4.02 7.92 -7.69
C ASP A 51 3.74 8.38 -9.14
N SER A 52 4.61 9.21 -9.71
CA SER A 52 4.44 9.71 -11.07
C SER A 52 4.63 8.64 -12.15
N SER A 53 5.26 7.52 -11.80
CA SER A 53 5.43 6.34 -12.66
C SER A 53 4.24 5.38 -12.59
N PHE A 54 3.13 5.82 -11.98
CA PHE A 54 1.91 5.06 -11.81
C PHE A 54 2.11 3.77 -10.99
N GLN A 55 3.02 3.81 -10.01
CA GLN A 55 3.29 2.70 -9.10
C GLN A 55 2.66 2.99 -7.73
N ILE A 56 2.01 1.99 -7.13
CA ILE A 56 1.76 2.01 -5.68
C ILE A 56 3.08 1.72 -4.98
N VAL A 57 3.48 2.63 -4.12
CA VAL A 57 4.67 2.53 -3.28
C VAL A 57 4.22 2.36 -1.84
N PHE A 58 4.77 1.36 -1.15
CA PHE A 58 4.64 1.17 0.28
C PHE A 58 6.01 1.26 0.94
N ILE A 59 6.19 2.24 1.83
CA ILE A 59 7.38 2.41 2.66
C ILE A 59 7.01 2.08 4.10
N HIS A 60 7.78 1.20 4.72
CA HIS A 60 7.70 0.88 6.14
C HIS A 60 9.09 0.98 6.74
N HIS A 61 9.24 1.89 7.70
CA HIS A 61 10.42 2.00 8.54
C HIS A 61 10.02 1.54 9.94
N GLY A 62 10.59 0.44 10.41
CA GLY A 62 10.32 -0.13 11.74
C GLY A 62 11.58 -0.71 12.37
N PRO A 63 11.44 -1.58 13.40
CA PRO A 63 12.58 -2.17 14.11
C PRO A 63 13.56 -2.95 13.21
N GLY A 64 13.08 -3.48 12.08
CA GLY A 64 13.89 -4.18 11.08
C GLY A 64 14.56 -3.27 10.04
N GLY A 65 14.47 -1.95 10.19
CA GLY A 65 14.95 -0.97 9.22
C GLY A 65 13.86 -0.49 8.25
N GLU A 66 14.29 0.19 7.19
CA GLU A 66 13.43 0.71 6.13
C GLU A 66 13.28 -0.31 5.00
N ARG A 67 12.04 -0.55 4.58
CA ARG A 67 11.70 -1.36 3.41
C ARG A 67 10.75 -0.59 2.50
N SER A 68 10.99 -0.70 1.19
CA SER A 68 10.16 -0.08 0.16
C SER A 68 9.72 -1.12 -0.87
N LEU A 69 8.42 -1.15 -1.15
CA LEU A 69 7.79 -2.02 -2.12
C LEU A 69 7.09 -1.19 -3.18
N LYS A 70 7.16 -1.65 -4.44
CA LYS A 70 6.54 -0.96 -5.58
C LYS A 70 5.76 -1.93 -6.44
N ILE A 71 4.52 -1.57 -6.80
CA ILE A 71 3.71 -2.31 -7.78
C ILE A 71 3.23 -1.35 -8.85
N ASP A 72 3.51 -1.70 -10.11
CA ASP A 72 3.04 -0.98 -11.29
C ASP A 72 1.53 -1.21 -11.51
N LEU A 73 0.73 -0.14 -11.43
CA LEU A 73 -0.72 -0.20 -11.60
C LEU A 73 -1.14 -0.44 -13.05
N ASN A 74 -0.27 -0.22 -14.04
CA ASN A 74 -0.58 -0.52 -15.45
C ASN A 74 -0.77 -2.02 -15.68
N LYS A 75 -0.31 -2.87 -14.75
CA LYS A 75 -0.44 -4.32 -14.82
C LYS A 75 -1.72 -4.85 -14.14
N ILE A 76 -2.57 -3.95 -13.64
CA ILE A 76 -3.81 -4.27 -12.92
C ILE A 76 -4.97 -3.55 -13.59
N ASP A 77 -6.05 -4.28 -13.84
CA ASP A 77 -7.30 -3.67 -14.32
C ASP A 77 -7.97 -2.93 -13.16
N HIS A 78 -7.87 -1.61 -13.15
CA HIS A 78 -8.33 -0.78 -12.05
C HIS A 78 -9.65 -0.05 -12.34
N HIS A 79 -10.38 -0.45 -13.39
CA HIS A 79 -11.63 0.21 -13.81
C HIS A 79 -12.67 0.26 -12.67
N ASP A 80 -12.84 -0.86 -11.95
CA ASP A 80 -13.81 -0.98 -10.85
C ASP A 80 -13.20 -0.68 -9.47
N GLY A 81 -11.95 -0.21 -9.46
CA GLY A 81 -11.14 0.02 -8.27
C GLY A 81 -10.09 -1.07 -8.03
N ILE A 82 -9.37 -0.93 -6.92
CA ILE A 82 -8.33 -1.87 -6.50
C ILE A 82 -8.49 -2.23 -5.03
N ARG A 83 -7.96 -3.40 -4.68
CA ARG A 83 -7.75 -3.85 -3.31
C ARG A 83 -6.25 -3.91 -3.03
N ILE A 84 -5.82 -3.21 -1.99
CA ILE A 84 -4.45 -3.19 -1.47
C ILE A 84 -4.43 -3.97 -0.16
N VAL A 85 -3.53 -4.94 -0.06
CA VAL A 85 -3.24 -5.71 1.15
C VAL A 85 -1.80 -5.44 1.53
N LEU A 86 -1.58 -4.94 2.74
CA LEU A 86 -0.27 -4.66 3.31
C LEU A 86 -0.03 -5.63 4.46
N GLY A 87 1.21 -6.08 4.60
CA GLY A 87 1.68 -6.79 5.78
C GLY A 87 3.08 -6.33 6.14
N TRP A 88 3.35 -6.24 7.43
CA TRP A 88 4.66 -5.85 7.92
C TRP A 88 5.01 -6.60 9.21
N SER A 89 6.31 -6.76 9.41
CA SER A 89 6.93 -7.36 10.58
C SER A 89 8.40 -6.90 10.64
N PRO A 90 9.13 -7.23 11.72
CA PRO A 90 10.57 -6.99 11.77
C PRO A 90 11.35 -7.68 10.65
N ASP A 91 10.89 -8.84 10.18
CA ASP A 91 11.62 -9.70 9.23
C ASP A 91 11.20 -9.53 7.78
N GLU A 92 9.99 -9.02 7.54
CA GLU A 92 9.41 -8.95 6.19
C GLU A 92 8.39 -7.83 6.07
N THR A 93 8.33 -7.21 4.90
CA THR A 93 7.21 -6.37 4.45
C THR A 93 6.65 -6.95 3.15
N VAL A 94 5.33 -7.00 3.04
CA VAL A 94 4.60 -7.54 1.88
C VAL A 94 3.53 -6.56 1.42
N MET A 95 3.37 -6.47 0.10
CA MET A 95 2.29 -5.72 -0.52
C MET A 95 1.67 -6.55 -1.63
N LYS A 96 0.34 -6.64 -1.62
CA LYS A 96 -0.46 -7.21 -2.69
C LYS A 96 -1.44 -6.17 -3.19
N VAL A 97 -1.52 -6.01 -4.50
CA VAL A 97 -2.56 -5.20 -5.15
C VAL A 97 -3.31 -6.08 -6.13
N SER A 98 -4.64 -6.04 -6.09
CA SER A 98 -5.50 -6.72 -7.05
C SER A 98 -6.61 -5.82 -7.54
N ASP A 99 -7.19 -6.17 -8.68
CA ASP A 99 -8.48 -5.61 -9.07
C ASP A 99 -9.61 -6.12 -8.15
N VAL A 100 -10.80 -5.52 -8.29
CA VAL A 100 -12.02 -5.85 -7.52
C VAL A 100 -13.01 -6.65 -8.39
N THR A 101 -12.57 -7.18 -9.52
CA THR A 101 -13.43 -7.95 -10.44
C THR A 101 -13.68 -9.37 -9.91
N SER A 102 -14.56 -10.11 -10.58
CA SER A 102 -14.87 -11.51 -10.27
C SER A 102 -13.72 -12.48 -10.54
N ALA A 103 -12.69 -12.08 -11.31
CA ALA A 103 -11.53 -12.90 -11.63
C ALA A 103 -10.22 -12.10 -11.41
N PRO A 104 -9.85 -11.83 -10.15
CA PRO A 104 -8.88 -10.79 -9.85
C PRO A 104 -7.46 -11.16 -10.24
N LYS A 105 -6.84 -10.33 -11.09
CA LYS A 105 -5.38 -10.30 -11.26
C LYS A 105 -4.76 -9.63 -10.05
N ALA A 106 -3.79 -10.30 -9.46
CA ALA A 106 -3.07 -9.80 -8.30
C ALA A 106 -1.56 -9.83 -8.52
N ILE A 107 -0.89 -8.79 -8.03
CA ILE A 107 0.57 -8.72 -7.98
C ILE A 107 0.96 -8.68 -6.51
N ILE A 108 1.97 -9.48 -6.13
CA ILE A 108 2.47 -9.58 -4.76
C ILE A 108 3.98 -9.34 -4.80
N VAL A 109 4.46 -8.47 -3.90
CA VAL A 109 5.89 -8.15 -3.74
C VAL A 109 6.26 -8.23 -2.27
N HIS A 110 7.51 -8.64 -2.01
CA HIS A 110 8.06 -8.90 -0.68
C HIS A 110 9.43 -8.23 -0.53
N ALA A 111 9.75 -7.77 0.66
CA ALA A 111 11.08 -7.31 1.06
C ALA A 111 11.42 -7.95 2.41
N ARG A 112 12.57 -8.62 2.48
CA ARG A 112 13.11 -9.25 3.69
C ARG A 112 14.27 -8.42 4.20
#